data_AF-A0A1S2PGR4-F1
#
_entry.id   AF-A0A1S2PGR4-F1
#
_cell.length_a   1.000
_cell.length_b   1.000
_cell.length_c   1.000
_cell.angle_alpha   90.00
_cell.angle_beta   90.00
_cell.angle_gamma   90.00
#
_symmetry.space_group_name_H-M   'P 1'
#
loop_
_entity.id
_entity.type
_entity.pdbx_description
1 polymer ?
#
loop_
_entity_poly.entity_id
_entity_poly.type
_entity_poly.pdbx_seq_one_letter_code
_entity_poly.pdbx_strand_id
1 'polypeptide(L)'
;MRIKRVLATVGVVVAAGIAPIVTASSASATVAQCTGIVHTYGYTVGAKVTTACGYGAIHGPFDEKIANPDCLYRLRQLGISDDVSETACSWA
;
A
#
# COMPACT_ATOMS: atom_id res chain seq x y z
N MET A 1 13.83 -15.59 50.35
CA MET A 1 14.61 -16.46 49.44
C MET A 1 13.78 -16.79 48.22
N ARG A 2 14.42 -16.78 47.03
CA ARG A 2 13.85 -17.03 45.69
C ARG A 2 13.51 -18.50 45.47
N ILE A 3 12.43 -18.78 44.74
CA ILE A 3 12.26 -20.05 44.02
C ILE A 3 11.61 -19.77 42.65
N LYS A 4 12.45 -19.81 41.61
CA LYS A 4 12.07 -19.99 40.20
C LYS A 4 11.57 -21.43 40.02
N ARG A 5 10.42 -21.62 39.40
CA ARG A 5 9.90 -22.91 38.91
C ARG A 5 9.01 -22.62 37.69
N VAL A 6 8.96 -23.39 36.61
CA VAL A 6 9.73 -24.49 36.02
C VAL A 6 9.24 -24.51 34.55
N LEU A 7 10.12 -24.85 33.61
CA LEU A 7 9.79 -25.09 32.21
C LEU A 7 8.75 -26.23 32.07
N ALA A 8 7.71 -26.04 31.26
CA ALA A 8 6.92 -27.16 30.74
C ALA A 8 6.36 -26.81 29.35
N THR A 9 7.03 -27.36 28.34
CA THR A 9 6.58 -27.49 26.96
C THR A 9 5.31 -28.34 26.87
N VAL A 10 4.24 -27.79 26.31
CA VAL A 10 3.04 -28.51 25.81
C VAL A 10 2.66 -27.75 24.55
N GLY A 11 2.80 -28.24 23.33
CA GLY A 11 2.17 -29.43 22.76
C GLY A 11 1.46 -28.94 21.48
N VAL A 12 1.80 -29.52 20.35
CA VAL A 12 1.47 -29.08 18.98
C VAL A 12 -0.03 -29.06 18.67
N VAL A 13 -0.49 -28.01 17.99
CA VAL A 13 -1.64 -28.07 17.05
C VAL A 13 -1.27 -27.29 15.78
N VAL A 14 -0.62 -27.97 14.83
CA VAL A 14 -0.57 -27.48 13.44
C VAL A 14 -1.92 -27.83 12.83
N ALA A 15 -2.86 -26.89 12.96
CA ALA A 15 -4.06 -26.93 12.13
C ALA A 15 -3.61 -26.66 10.69
N ALA A 16 -3.87 -27.62 9.80
CA ALA A 16 -3.76 -27.46 8.37
C ALA A 16 -4.75 -26.37 7.91
N GLY A 17 -4.33 -25.12 8.01
CA GLY A 17 -4.93 -24.04 7.25
C GLY A 17 -4.26 -24.06 5.89
N ILE A 18 -5.01 -24.34 4.85
CA ILE A 18 -4.74 -23.78 3.52
C ILE A 18 -4.48 -22.29 3.73
N ALA A 19 -3.20 -21.90 3.85
CA ALA A 19 -2.87 -20.50 3.95
C ALA A 19 -3.47 -19.89 2.67
N PRO A 20 -4.42 -18.93 2.77
CA PRO A 20 -4.65 -18.09 1.61
C PRO A 20 -3.25 -17.55 1.34
N ILE A 21 -2.70 -17.89 0.18
CA ILE A 21 -1.50 -17.22 -0.30
C ILE A 21 -2.01 -15.79 -0.42
N VAL A 22 -1.77 -14.98 0.61
CA VAL A 22 -2.20 -13.59 0.68
C VAL A 22 -1.31 -12.88 -0.32
N THR A 23 -1.66 -12.98 -1.59
CA THR A 23 -1.11 -12.18 -2.68
C THR A 23 -1.75 -10.79 -2.72
N ALA A 24 -2.56 -10.44 -1.72
CA ALA A 24 -3.32 -9.19 -1.65
C ALA A 24 -2.59 -8.05 -0.89
N SER A 25 -1.28 -7.88 -1.10
CA SER A 25 -0.50 -6.82 -0.42
C SER A 25 0.01 -5.72 -1.35
N SER A 26 0.05 -5.94 -2.68
CA SER A 26 0.57 -4.95 -3.61
C SER A 26 -0.31 -3.71 -3.65
N ALA A 27 -1.63 -3.87 -3.86
CA ALA A 27 -2.56 -2.75 -3.97
C ALA A 27 -2.62 -1.91 -2.67
N SER A 28 -2.60 -2.55 -1.50
CA SER A 28 -2.69 -1.87 -0.20
C SER A 28 -1.40 -1.10 0.13
N ALA A 29 -0.23 -1.62 -0.21
CA ALA A 29 1.05 -0.94 0.00
C ALA A 29 1.21 0.25 -0.96
N THR A 30 0.89 0.05 -2.24
CA THR A 30 0.80 1.06 -3.30
C THR A 30 -0.05 2.27 -2.88
N VAL A 31 -1.25 2.02 -2.33
CA VAL A 31 -2.15 3.09 -1.90
C VAL A 31 -1.56 3.87 -0.74
N ALA A 32 -0.95 3.19 0.23
CA ALA A 32 -0.30 3.82 1.37
C ALA A 32 0.90 4.69 0.95
N GLN A 33 1.69 4.25 -0.05
CA GLN A 33 2.81 5.02 -0.57
C GLN A 33 2.34 6.27 -1.33
N CYS A 34 1.39 6.12 -2.25
CA CYS A 34 0.82 7.23 -3.00
C CYS A 34 0.16 8.26 -2.07
N THR A 35 -0.67 7.83 -1.12
CA THR A 35 -1.29 8.73 -0.15
C THR A 35 -0.26 9.38 0.79
N GLY A 36 0.79 8.66 1.17
CA GLY A 36 1.91 9.18 1.95
C GLY A 36 2.66 10.30 1.24
N ILE A 37 2.92 10.15 -0.07
CA ILE A 37 3.54 11.21 -0.90
C ILE A 37 2.63 12.44 -0.91
N VAL A 38 1.36 12.27 -1.26
CA VAL A 38 0.39 13.38 -1.30
C VAL A 38 0.33 14.12 0.05
N HIS A 39 0.35 13.37 1.16
CA HIS A 39 0.39 13.95 2.51
C HIS A 39 1.70 14.70 2.81
N THR A 40 2.86 14.15 2.43
CA THR A 40 4.19 14.78 2.61
C THR A 40 4.28 16.11 1.84
N TYR A 41 3.62 16.23 0.69
CA TYR A 41 3.53 17.48 -0.07
C TYR A 41 2.50 18.48 0.51
N GLY A 42 1.85 18.16 1.63
CA GLY A 42 0.95 19.06 2.34
C GLY A 42 -0.52 19.01 1.90
N TYR A 43 -0.88 18.04 1.06
CA TYR A 43 -2.27 17.86 0.64
C TYR A 43 -3.06 17.02 1.65
N THR A 44 -4.34 17.32 1.81
CA THR A 44 -5.23 16.54 2.66
C THR A 44 -5.58 15.23 1.99
N VAL A 45 -5.16 14.12 2.60
CA VAL A 45 -5.56 12.78 2.17
C VAL A 45 -6.95 12.47 2.71
N GLY A 46 -7.92 12.36 1.81
CA GLY A 46 -9.26 11.88 2.11
C GLY A 46 -9.64 10.69 1.24
N ALA A 47 -10.88 10.22 1.38
CA ALA A 47 -11.39 9.07 0.62
C ALA A 47 -11.17 9.21 -0.90
N LYS A 48 -11.28 10.43 -1.45
CA LYS A 48 -11.04 10.67 -2.88
C LYS A 48 -9.57 10.46 -3.30
N VAL A 49 -8.61 10.88 -2.46
CA VAL A 49 -7.18 10.65 -2.70
C VAL A 49 -6.87 9.17 -2.57
N THR A 50 -7.42 8.49 -1.56
CA THR A 50 -7.29 7.03 -1.41
C THR A 50 -7.85 6.28 -2.62
N THR A 51 -9.01 6.68 -3.14
CA THR A 51 -9.59 6.10 -4.36
C THR A 51 -8.70 6.38 -5.57
N ALA A 52 -8.17 7.59 -5.74
CA ALA A 52 -7.25 7.93 -6.82
C ALA A 52 -5.96 7.09 -6.77
N CYS A 53 -5.38 6.94 -5.59
CA CYS A 53 -4.23 6.07 -5.34
C CYS A 53 -4.53 4.58 -5.45
N GLY A 54 -5.81 4.18 -5.51
CA GLY A 54 -6.25 2.81 -5.76
C GLY A 54 -6.04 2.36 -7.21
N TYR A 55 -5.80 3.30 -8.12
CA TYR A 55 -5.42 3.01 -9.50
C TYR A 55 -3.91 2.82 -9.56
N GLY A 56 -3.48 1.59 -9.30
CA GLY A 56 -2.06 1.24 -9.25
C GLY A 56 -1.33 1.47 -10.57
N ALA A 57 0.00 1.58 -10.49
CA ALA A 57 0.88 1.79 -11.64
C ALA A 57 0.67 0.68 -12.69
N ILE A 58 0.68 1.07 -13.96
CA ILE A 58 0.59 0.12 -15.08
C ILE A 58 1.99 -0.37 -15.42
N HIS A 59 2.10 -1.65 -15.80
CA HIS A 59 3.38 -2.21 -16.25
C HIS A 59 3.52 -1.97 -17.76
N GLY A 60 4.56 -1.25 -18.15
CA GLY A 60 4.96 -1.02 -19.52
C GLY A 60 5.66 -2.23 -20.13
N PRO A 61 6.06 -2.14 -21.41
CA PRO A 61 7.02 -3.08 -21.97
C PRO A 61 8.29 -3.08 -21.10
N PHE A 62 8.86 -4.26 -20.83
CA PHE A 62 10.03 -4.45 -19.95
C PHE A 62 9.80 -4.24 -18.45
N ASP A 63 8.58 -4.44 -17.95
CA ASP A 63 8.27 -4.37 -16.50
C ASP A 63 8.46 -2.95 -15.90
N GLU A 64 8.45 -1.92 -16.75
CA GLU A 64 8.53 -0.53 -16.30
C GLU A 64 7.26 -0.13 -15.55
N LYS A 65 7.40 0.45 -14.34
CA LYS A 65 6.27 1.08 -13.64
C LYS A 65 5.95 2.43 -14.28
N ILE A 66 4.79 2.52 -14.90
CA ILE A 66 4.26 3.75 -15.50
C ILE A 66 3.11 4.26 -14.63
N ALA A 67 3.09 5.57 -14.37
CA ALA A 67 2.01 6.22 -13.64
C ALA A 67 0.67 6.01 -14.37
N ASN A 68 -0.33 5.53 -13.63
CA ASN A 68 -1.63 5.25 -14.21
C ASN A 68 -2.34 6.57 -14.61
N PRO A 69 -2.80 6.73 -15.86
CA PRO A 69 -3.49 7.94 -16.29
C PRO A 69 -4.76 8.24 -15.48
N ASP A 70 -5.46 7.22 -14.98
CA ASP A 70 -6.62 7.40 -14.09
C ASP A 70 -6.20 7.98 -12.73
N CYS A 71 -5.07 7.53 -12.19
CA CYS A 71 -4.51 8.07 -10.95
C CYS A 71 -4.17 9.56 -11.14
N LEU A 72 -3.44 9.90 -12.21
CA LEU A 72 -3.06 11.28 -12.54
C LEU A 72 -4.29 12.18 -12.71
N TYR A 73 -5.25 11.74 -13.53
CA TYR A 73 -6.47 12.51 -13.81
C TYR A 73 -7.28 12.78 -12.54
N ARG A 74 -7.41 11.79 -11.66
CA ARG A 74 -8.16 11.92 -10.41
C ARG A 74 -7.44 12.82 -9.41
N LEU A 75 -6.13 12.71 -9.25
CA LEU A 75 -5.37 13.60 -8.35
C LEU A 75 -5.42 15.06 -8.86
N ARG A 76 -5.28 15.28 -10.17
CA ARG A 76 -5.45 16.62 -10.79
C ARG A 76 -6.83 17.21 -10.55
N GLN A 77 -7.89 16.42 -10.68
CA GLN A 77 -9.26 16.88 -10.37
C GLN A 77 -9.45 17.26 -8.89
N LEU A 78 -8.61 16.76 -8.00
CA LEU A 78 -8.59 17.13 -6.58
C LEU A 78 -7.74 18.38 -6.30
N GLY A 79 -7.17 19.00 -7.33
CA GLY A 79 -6.31 20.18 -7.21
C GLY A 79 -4.88 19.84 -6.76
N ILE A 80 -4.47 18.57 -6.86
CA ILE A 80 -3.09 18.16 -6.62
C ILE A 80 -2.29 18.49 -7.87
N SER A 81 -1.11 19.10 -7.69
CA SER A 81 -0.24 19.49 -8.79
C SER A 81 0.18 18.28 -9.62
N ASP A 82 0.43 18.49 -10.91
CA ASP A 82 0.91 17.47 -11.84
C ASP A 82 2.15 16.74 -11.32
N ASP A 83 3.15 17.48 -10.85
CA ASP A 83 4.42 16.95 -10.34
C ASP A 83 4.23 16.01 -9.14
N VAL A 84 3.35 16.40 -8.21
CA VAL A 84 2.99 15.58 -7.04
C VAL A 84 2.15 14.38 -7.45
N SER A 85 1.30 14.53 -8.46
CA SER A 85 0.49 13.44 -8.99
C SER A 85 1.34 12.39 -9.71
N GLU A 86 2.30 12.79 -10.53
CA GLU A 86 3.26 11.88 -11.19
C GLU A 86 4.13 11.15 -10.17
N THR A 87 4.63 11.88 -9.18
CA THR A 87 5.39 11.28 -8.09
C THR A 87 4.51 10.33 -7.28
N ALA A 88 3.28 10.67 -6.93
CA ALA A 88 2.42 9.77 -6.15
C ALA A 88 2.01 8.52 -6.94
N CYS A 89 1.64 8.68 -8.21
CA CYS A 89 1.13 7.59 -9.06
C CYS A 89 2.21 6.65 -9.59
N SER A 90 3.49 7.05 -9.60
CA SER A 90 4.61 6.15 -9.91
C SER A 90 4.97 5.20 -8.76
N TRP A 91 4.59 5.56 -7.52
CA TRP A 91 4.75 4.73 -6.33
C TRP A 91 3.47 3.96 -5.97
N ALA A 92 2.40 4.18 -6.74
CA ALA A 92 1.23 3.32 -6.75
C ALA A 92 1.51 1.99 -7.49
#